data_AF-A0A385Z0V6-F1
#
_entry.id   AF-A0A385Z0V6-F1
#
_cell.length_a   1.000
_cell.length_b   1.000
_cell.length_c   1.000
_cell.angle_alpha   90.00
_cell.angle_beta   90.00
_cell.angle_gamma   90.00
#
_symmetry.space_group_name_H-M   'P 1'
#
loop_
_entity.id
_entity.type
_entity.pdbx_description
1 polymer ?
#
loop_
_entity_poly.entity_id
_entity_poly.type
_entity_poly.pdbx_seq_one_letter_code
_entity_poly.pdbx_strand_id
1 'polypeptide(L)'
;MTINSDTKFYKYYAFNTNNLEAITHPYLWFSKPSDFNDPFEGIFDYHTNYEKPEETLKAIQSILRPLESQASSTTKQIIEIIAQQSGAAQAVSFFCSNTAQNIFTYASSIHKQKGICCLFSETEKHPLSEKQILMWSHYAQGLKGFRVEFHAEKLIESIDRKVQAHPINYSHQPPTIDIVKLLHEQLTINAPPTEQYLKLLMTKHISWKYESEFRLFSELDGQATYSPSAIKEVVVGEKMPENSKKLMKKIMREQSLPVRLARINKRNYEFEIVDL
;
A
#
# COMPACT_ATOMS: atom_id res chain seq x y z
N MET A 1 -12.39 -8.51 7.08
CA MET A 1 -12.19 -9.82 6.40
C MET A 1 -11.21 -10.61 7.25
N THR A 2 -11.53 -11.84 7.62
CA THR A 2 -10.65 -12.68 8.44
C THR A 2 -9.58 -13.27 7.52
N ILE A 3 -8.31 -13.08 7.85
CA ILE A 3 -7.22 -13.79 7.17
C ILE A 3 -7.42 -15.26 7.48
N ASN A 4 -7.59 -16.08 6.44
CA ASN A 4 -7.68 -17.52 6.62
C ASN A 4 -6.30 -18.06 7.03
N SER A 5 -6.25 -19.14 7.81
CA SER A 5 -5.03 -19.83 8.24
C SER A 5 -4.12 -20.23 7.06
N ASP A 6 -4.70 -20.47 5.89
CA ASP A 6 -3.98 -20.90 4.69
C ASP A 6 -3.37 -19.74 3.89
N THR A 7 -3.63 -18.49 4.30
CA THR A 7 -3.10 -17.30 3.64
C THR A 7 -1.60 -17.22 3.85
N LYS A 8 -0.85 -17.13 2.76
CA LYS A 8 0.60 -16.89 2.81
C LYS A 8 0.87 -15.47 2.35
N PHE A 9 1.72 -14.76 3.09
CA PHE A 9 2.25 -13.48 2.65
C PHE A 9 3.68 -13.62 2.17
N TYR A 10 4.01 -12.83 1.15
CA TYR A 10 5.33 -12.75 0.58
C TYR A 10 5.77 -11.31 0.46
N LYS A 11 7.08 -11.11 0.54
CA LYS A 11 7.73 -9.87 0.15
C LYS A 11 8.99 -10.17 -0.64
N TYR A 12 9.14 -9.49 -1.77
CA TYR A 12 10.28 -9.62 -2.66
C TYR A 12 11.20 -8.43 -2.43
N TYR A 13 12.50 -8.69 -2.35
CA TYR A 13 13.51 -7.72 -2.01
C TYR A 13 14.67 -7.78 -2.98
N ALA A 14 15.15 -6.60 -3.39
CA ALA A 14 16.48 -6.43 -3.95
C ALA A 14 17.55 -6.81 -2.92
N PHE A 15 18.71 -7.30 -3.36
CA PHE A 15 19.82 -7.59 -2.46
C PHE A 15 20.62 -6.31 -2.17
N ASN A 16 20.32 -5.63 -1.07
CA ASN A 16 21.01 -4.43 -0.60
C ASN A 16 21.04 -4.38 0.94
N THR A 17 21.81 -3.44 1.50
CA THR A 17 22.00 -3.34 2.96
C THR A 17 20.69 -3.19 3.73
N ASN A 18 19.80 -2.29 3.30
CA ASN A 18 18.54 -2.02 4.00
C ASN A 18 17.63 -3.26 4.02
N ASN A 19 17.54 -4.00 2.92
CA ASN A 19 16.69 -5.20 2.85
C ASN A 19 17.30 -6.37 3.62
N LEU A 20 18.63 -6.45 3.70
CA LEU A 20 19.31 -7.42 4.56
C LEU A 20 19.09 -7.09 6.03
N GLU A 21 19.14 -5.81 6.40
CA GLU A 21 18.84 -5.34 7.75
C GLU A 21 17.41 -5.70 8.16
N ALA A 22 16.44 -5.52 7.27
CA ALA A 22 15.02 -5.83 7.51
C ALA A 22 14.73 -7.31 7.82
N ILE A 23 15.64 -8.23 7.48
CA ILE A 23 15.53 -9.66 7.80
C ILE A 23 16.53 -10.11 8.87
N THR A 24 17.53 -9.31 9.23
CA THR A 24 18.43 -9.58 10.38
C THR A 24 17.90 -9.01 11.67
N HIS A 25 17.22 -7.87 11.58
CA HIS A 25 16.44 -7.25 12.63
C HIS A 25 15.01 -7.16 12.12
N PRO A 26 14.18 -8.21 12.26
CA PRO A 26 12.93 -8.34 11.52
C PRO A 26 12.00 -7.12 11.65
N TYR A 27 11.86 -6.39 10.55
CA TYR A 27 10.95 -5.25 10.45
C TYR A 27 10.34 -5.11 9.07
N LEU A 28 9.16 -4.48 9.01
CA LEU A 28 8.52 -4.04 7.78
C LEU A 28 8.60 -2.51 7.69
N TRP A 29 8.82 -2.01 6.48
CA TRP A 29 8.71 -0.58 6.19
C TRP A 29 7.27 -0.25 5.77
N PHE A 30 6.68 0.71 6.47
CA PHE A 30 5.37 1.28 6.16
C PHE A 30 5.58 2.62 5.44
N SER A 31 5.35 2.61 4.13
CA SER A 31 5.57 3.76 3.25
C SER A 31 4.38 4.73 3.27
N LYS A 32 4.57 5.93 2.74
CA LYS A 32 3.47 6.84 2.44
C LYS A 32 2.87 6.49 1.08
N PRO A 33 1.58 6.79 0.83
CA PRO A 33 0.98 6.62 -0.51
C PRO A 33 1.78 7.31 -1.63
N SER A 34 2.42 8.44 -1.33
CA SER A 34 3.27 9.18 -2.27
C SER A 34 4.52 8.43 -2.75
N ASP A 35 4.92 7.36 -2.05
CA ASP A 35 6.13 6.60 -2.35
C ASP A 35 5.84 5.36 -3.21
N PHE A 36 4.58 5.13 -3.58
CA PHE A 36 4.18 3.97 -4.37
C PHE A 36 4.58 4.10 -5.84
N ASN A 37 4.83 2.94 -6.45
CA ASN A 37 5.36 2.83 -7.81
C ASN A 37 4.27 2.87 -8.90
N ASP A 38 2.99 2.73 -8.55
CA ASP A 38 1.90 2.79 -9.50
C ASP A 38 1.62 4.27 -9.88
N PRO A 39 1.81 4.67 -11.14
CA PRO A 39 1.56 6.06 -11.56
C PRO A 39 0.08 6.46 -11.48
N PHE A 40 -0.83 5.50 -11.33
CA PHE A 40 -2.26 5.75 -11.16
C PHE A 40 -2.71 5.68 -9.69
N GLU A 41 -1.77 5.54 -8.76
CA GLU A 41 -2.07 5.48 -7.34
C GLU A 41 -2.78 6.75 -6.86
N GLY A 42 -3.90 6.59 -6.15
CA GLY A 42 -4.67 7.72 -5.63
C GLY A 42 -5.46 8.49 -6.69
N ILE A 43 -5.56 8.01 -7.94
CA ILE A 43 -6.48 8.57 -8.93
C ILE A 43 -7.90 8.07 -8.64
N PHE A 44 -8.89 8.97 -8.74
CA PHE A 44 -10.28 8.66 -8.52
C PHE A 44 -11.22 9.56 -9.32
N ASP A 45 -12.41 9.03 -9.59
CA ASP A 45 -13.56 9.83 -10.01
C ASP A 45 -14.33 10.30 -8.77
N TYR A 46 -15.05 11.41 -8.87
CA TYR A 46 -15.85 11.92 -7.77
C TYR A 46 -17.34 11.97 -8.11
N HIS A 47 -18.16 11.93 -7.07
CA HIS A 47 -19.57 12.28 -7.11
C HIS A 47 -19.97 13.02 -5.84
N THR A 48 -21.18 13.57 -5.85
CA THR A 48 -21.79 14.26 -4.71
C THR A 48 -23.20 13.71 -4.54
N ASN A 49 -23.64 13.46 -3.31
CA ASN A 49 -25.00 12.95 -3.05
C ASN A 49 -26.09 14.04 -3.08
N TYR A 50 -25.76 15.24 -3.56
CA TYR A 50 -26.70 16.35 -3.68
C TYR A 50 -27.09 16.53 -5.14
N GLU A 51 -28.38 16.76 -5.37
CA GLU A 51 -28.91 17.00 -6.73
C GLU A 51 -28.53 18.38 -7.26
N LYS A 52 -28.41 19.36 -6.36
CA LYS A 52 -28.18 20.77 -6.69
C LYS A 52 -26.77 21.21 -6.29
N PRO A 53 -25.99 21.86 -7.19
CA PRO A 53 -24.66 22.37 -6.87
C PRO A 53 -24.63 23.31 -5.66
N GLU A 54 -25.69 24.07 -5.42
CA GLU A 54 -25.81 24.96 -4.27
C GLU A 54 -25.82 24.21 -2.93
N GLU A 55 -26.40 23.02 -2.90
CA GLU A 55 -26.44 22.17 -1.70
C GLU A 55 -25.08 21.54 -1.45
N THR A 56 -24.43 21.01 -2.50
CA THR A 56 -23.04 20.53 -2.42
C THR A 56 -22.12 21.63 -1.91
N LEU A 57 -22.21 22.84 -2.47
CA LEU A 57 -21.36 23.96 -2.08
C LEU A 57 -21.58 24.34 -0.62
N LYS A 58 -22.84 24.39 -0.16
CA LYS A 58 -23.16 24.65 1.25
C LYS A 58 -22.56 23.59 2.17
N ALA A 59 -22.59 22.31 1.78
CA ALA A 59 -22.00 21.22 2.55
C ALA A 59 -20.47 21.30 2.61
N ILE A 60 -19.82 21.61 1.49
CA ILE A 60 -18.36 21.83 1.47
C ILE A 60 -18.00 23.02 2.37
N GLN A 61 -18.71 24.14 2.24
CA GLN A 61 -18.46 25.33 3.06
C GLN A 61 -18.70 25.08 4.55
N SER A 62 -19.73 24.32 4.93
CA SER A 62 -19.99 24.02 6.33
C SER A 62 -18.89 23.16 6.97
N ILE A 63 -18.25 22.29 6.18
CA ILE A 63 -17.10 21.49 6.62
C ILE A 63 -15.83 22.37 6.73
N LEU A 64 -15.61 23.27 5.77
CA LEU A 64 -14.37 24.07 5.69
C LEU A 64 -14.35 25.27 6.66
N ARG A 65 -15.48 25.96 6.89
CA ARG A 65 -15.55 27.17 7.72
C ARG A 65 -14.99 27.00 9.13
N PRO A 66 -15.31 25.93 9.90
CA PRO A 66 -14.75 25.74 11.24
C PRO A 66 -13.22 25.63 11.25
N LEU A 67 -12.64 25.21 10.12
CA LEU A 67 -11.21 24.94 9.99
C LEU A 67 -10.42 26.16 9.52
N GLU A 68 -11.06 27.22 9.00
CA GLU A 68 -10.39 28.41 8.46
C GLU A 68 -9.34 29.02 9.40
N SER A 69 -9.59 29.01 10.71
CA SER A 69 -8.68 29.56 11.71
C SER A 69 -7.39 28.73 11.87
N GLN A 70 -7.47 27.42 11.67
CA GLN A 70 -6.36 26.44 11.81
C GLN A 70 -5.83 25.96 10.45
N ALA A 71 -6.47 26.39 9.37
CA ALA A 71 -6.21 25.96 8.02
C ALA A 71 -4.84 26.42 7.51
N SER A 72 -4.18 25.54 6.77
CA SER A 72 -2.96 25.89 6.02
C SER A 72 -3.21 27.04 5.04
N SER A 73 -2.16 27.75 4.63
CA SER A 73 -2.25 28.83 3.62
C SER A 73 -2.90 28.34 2.32
N THR A 74 -2.62 27.10 1.90
CA THR A 74 -3.22 26.45 0.73
C THR A 74 -4.72 26.26 0.88
N THR A 75 -5.18 25.82 2.06
CA THR A 75 -6.62 25.62 2.32
C THR A 75 -7.38 26.96 2.27
N LYS A 76 -6.80 28.04 2.80
CA LYS A 76 -7.39 29.39 2.73
C LYS A 76 -7.51 29.88 1.30
N GLN A 77 -6.46 29.70 0.48
CA GLN A 77 -6.50 30.04 -0.94
C GLN A 77 -7.59 29.28 -1.69
N ILE A 78 -7.80 27.99 -1.38
CA ILE A 78 -8.89 27.20 -2.00
C ILE A 78 -10.26 27.79 -1.63
N ILE A 79 -10.49 28.14 -0.37
CA ILE A 79 -11.74 28.75 0.08
C ILE A 79 -11.99 30.09 -0.64
N GLU A 80 -10.96 30.93 -0.76
CA GLU A 80 -11.04 32.19 -1.49
C GLU A 80 -11.37 32.00 -2.97
N ILE A 81 -10.71 31.04 -3.65
CA ILE A 81 -10.96 30.78 -5.07
C ILE A 81 -12.38 30.23 -5.30
N ILE A 82 -12.89 29.38 -4.39
CA ILE A 82 -14.28 28.89 -4.42
C ILE A 82 -15.25 30.08 -4.28
N ALA A 83 -14.98 31.00 -3.36
CA ALA A 83 -15.81 32.18 -3.12
C ALA A 83 -15.84 33.16 -4.30
N GLN A 84 -14.79 33.17 -5.12
CA GLN A 84 -14.67 34.02 -6.32
C GLN A 84 -15.36 33.47 -7.57
N GLN A 85 -15.85 32.21 -7.55
CA GLN A 85 -16.50 31.63 -8.73
C GLN A 85 -17.89 32.25 -8.98
N SER A 86 -18.21 32.49 -10.24
CA SER A 86 -19.45 33.14 -10.68
C SER A 86 -20.73 32.31 -10.51
N GLY A 87 -20.65 31.12 -9.89
CA GLY A 87 -21.79 30.22 -9.67
C GLY A 87 -21.42 28.94 -8.92
N ALA A 88 -22.42 28.31 -8.28
CA ALA A 88 -22.21 27.14 -7.43
C ALA A 88 -21.68 25.92 -8.21
N ALA A 89 -22.13 25.74 -9.45
CA ALA A 89 -21.63 24.66 -10.31
C ALA A 89 -20.14 24.83 -10.65
N GLN A 90 -19.69 26.04 -10.99
CA GLN A 90 -18.26 26.29 -11.23
C GLN A 90 -17.45 26.13 -9.95
N ALA A 91 -17.96 26.61 -8.81
CA ALA A 91 -17.35 26.45 -7.50
C ALA A 91 -17.13 24.98 -7.13
N VAL A 92 -18.17 24.15 -7.26
CA VAL A 92 -18.10 22.70 -6.99
C VAL A 92 -17.14 22.01 -7.97
N SER A 93 -17.25 22.31 -9.27
CA SER A 93 -16.37 21.70 -10.28
C SER A 93 -14.90 22.07 -10.06
N PHE A 94 -14.61 23.36 -9.82
CA PHE A 94 -13.27 23.84 -9.51
C PHE A 94 -12.73 23.18 -8.25
N PHE A 95 -13.57 23.12 -7.20
CA PHE A 95 -13.23 22.44 -5.98
C PHE A 95 -12.91 20.99 -6.29
N CYS A 96 -13.84 20.16 -6.76
CA CYS A 96 -13.57 18.75 -7.01
C CYS A 96 -12.36 18.47 -7.93
N SER A 97 -12.18 19.27 -9.00
CA SER A 97 -11.07 19.11 -9.95
C SER A 97 -9.70 19.43 -9.35
N ASN A 98 -9.59 20.43 -8.48
CA ASN A 98 -8.34 20.73 -7.77
C ASN A 98 -8.19 19.97 -6.46
N THR A 99 -9.33 19.55 -5.89
CA THR A 99 -9.43 18.99 -4.54
C THR A 99 -9.28 17.48 -4.56
N ALA A 100 -9.41 16.79 -5.69
CA ALA A 100 -9.01 15.39 -5.75
C ALA A 100 -7.50 15.22 -5.45
N GLN A 101 -6.67 15.99 -6.15
CA GLN A 101 -5.23 16.05 -5.92
C GLN A 101 -4.91 16.71 -4.58
N ASN A 102 -5.61 17.79 -4.20
CA ASN A 102 -5.32 18.50 -2.95
C ASN A 102 -5.84 17.79 -1.71
N ILE A 103 -6.96 17.05 -1.72
CA ILE A 103 -7.35 16.15 -0.62
C ILE A 103 -6.39 15.00 -0.56
N PHE A 104 -6.01 14.36 -1.68
CA PHE A 104 -5.03 13.29 -1.61
C PHE A 104 -3.72 13.79 -1.00
N THR A 105 -3.24 14.95 -1.44
CA THR A 105 -2.04 15.62 -0.90
C THR A 105 -2.23 16.05 0.55
N TYR A 106 -3.40 16.60 0.90
CA TYR A 106 -3.71 17.14 2.22
C TYR A 106 -3.97 16.02 3.24
N ALA A 107 -4.77 15.02 2.89
CA ALA A 107 -4.93 13.77 3.63
C ALA A 107 -3.56 13.12 3.83
N SER A 108 -2.70 13.04 2.80
CA SER A 108 -1.32 12.57 2.95
C SER A 108 -0.46 13.46 3.89
N SER A 109 -0.82 14.74 4.05
CA SER A 109 -0.12 15.70 4.91
C SER A 109 -0.65 15.80 6.35
N ILE A 110 -1.92 15.47 6.60
CA ILE A 110 -2.52 15.33 7.93
C ILE A 110 -2.24 13.93 8.48
N HIS A 111 -2.36 12.91 7.62
CA HIS A 111 -1.99 11.54 7.94
C HIS A 111 -0.49 11.30 7.75
N LYS A 112 0.36 12.28 8.03
CA LYS A 112 1.83 12.16 7.95
C LYS A 112 2.38 10.98 8.72
N GLN A 113 1.63 10.52 9.72
CA GLN A 113 1.95 9.36 10.53
C GLN A 113 1.32 8.09 9.98
N LYS A 114 0.32 8.08 9.08
CA LYS A 114 -0.22 6.79 8.60
C LYS A 114 0.72 6.14 7.60
N GLY A 115 1.04 4.89 7.87
CA GLY A 115 1.95 4.10 7.05
C GLY A 115 1.22 2.93 6.39
N ILE A 116 1.70 2.53 5.21
CA ILE A 116 1.16 1.39 4.47
C ILE A 116 2.29 0.43 4.09
N CYS A 117 2.17 -0.83 4.47
CA CYS A 117 3.05 -1.88 4.00
C CYS A 117 2.34 -2.78 2.99
N CYS A 118 2.87 -2.85 1.77
CA CYS A 118 2.41 -3.74 0.72
C CYS A 118 3.05 -5.12 0.86
N LEU A 119 2.21 -6.16 0.86
CA LEU A 119 2.55 -7.58 0.85
C LEU A 119 1.87 -8.24 -0.34
N PHE A 120 2.41 -9.36 -0.79
CA PHE A 120 1.76 -10.20 -1.79
C PHE A 120 1.11 -11.38 -1.11
N SER A 121 -0.08 -11.77 -1.54
CA SER A 121 -0.79 -12.91 -0.97
C SER A 121 -0.92 -14.04 -1.98
N GLU A 122 -0.79 -15.27 -1.50
CA GLU A 122 -1.18 -16.47 -2.26
C GLU A 122 -2.19 -17.25 -1.43
N THR A 123 -3.17 -17.81 -2.14
CA THR A 123 -4.11 -18.80 -1.61
C THR A 123 -3.94 -20.07 -2.43
N GLU A 124 -4.17 -21.23 -1.81
CA GLU A 124 -3.97 -22.54 -2.46
C GLU A 124 -4.76 -22.73 -3.78
N LYS A 125 -5.80 -21.92 -4.01
CA LYS A 125 -6.63 -21.95 -5.23
C LYS A 125 -5.98 -21.30 -6.46
N HIS A 126 -4.87 -20.57 -6.29
CA HIS A 126 -4.19 -19.86 -7.37
C HIS A 126 -2.66 -20.05 -7.29
N PRO A 127 -2.14 -21.28 -7.47
CA PRO A 127 -0.71 -21.54 -7.41
C PRO A 127 0.03 -20.79 -8.53
N LEU A 128 1.03 -20.00 -8.14
CA LEU A 128 1.70 -19.04 -9.01
C LEU A 128 2.89 -19.68 -9.75
N SER A 129 2.79 -19.91 -11.06
CA SER A 129 4.00 -20.06 -11.89
C SER A 129 4.28 -18.79 -12.72
N GLU A 130 3.29 -18.28 -13.46
CA GLU A 130 3.45 -17.07 -14.28
C GLU A 130 3.59 -15.78 -13.46
N LYS A 131 2.83 -15.63 -12.36
CA LYS A 131 2.83 -14.37 -11.60
C LYS A 131 4.15 -14.12 -10.86
N GLN A 132 4.86 -15.17 -10.45
CA GLN A 132 6.15 -15.03 -9.76
C GLN A 132 7.21 -14.37 -10.66
N ILE A 133 7.13 -14.57 -11.98
CA ILE A 133 8.08 -13.99 -12.94
C ILE A 133 8.09 -12.47 -12.83
N LEU A 134 6.91 -11.85 -12.83
CA LEU A 134 6.77 -10.40 -12.71
C LEU A 134 7.25 -9.91 -11.34
N MET A 135 6.92 -10.64 -10.27
CA MET A 135 7.36 -10.29 -8.92
C MET A 135 8.89 -10.28 -8.77
N TRP A 136 9.54 -11.36 -9.24
CA TRP A 136 11.00 -11.46 -9.25
C TRP A 136 11.64 -10.40 -10.14
N SER A 137 11.01 -10.07 -11.26
CA SER A 137 11.50 -9.09 -12.23
C SER A 137 11.48 -7.67 -11.67
N HIS A 138 10.35 -7.25 -11.11
CA HIS A 138 10.16 -5.88 -10.61
C HIS A 138 10.81 -5.65 -9.23
N TYR A 139 10.60 -6.57 -8.28
CA TYR A 139 10.89 -6.30 -6.87
C TYR A 139 12.16 -6.98 -6.35
N ALA A 140 12.68 -7.99 -7.06
CA ALA A 140 13.91 -8.70 -6.69
C ALA A 140 14.98 -8.65 -7.80
N GLN A 141 15.02 -7.53 -8.52
CA GLN A 141 16.06 -7.19 -9.51
C GLN A 141 16.28 -8.29 -10.57
N GLY A 142 15.20 -8.90 -11.06
CA GLY A 142 15.29 -9.95 -12.07
C GLY A 142 15.96 -11.22 -11.55
N LEU A 143 15.48 -11.73 -10.40
CA LEU A 143 15.97 -12.97 -9.75
C LEU A 143 17.39 -12.84 -9.15
N LYS A 144 17.86 -11.62 -8.88
CA LYS A 144 19.14 -11.36 -8.19
C LYS A 144 18.97 -11.09 -6.69
N GLY A 145 17.74 -10.81 -6.28
CA GLY A 145 17.33 -10.58 -4.90
C GLY A 145 16.81 -11.85 -4.21
N PHE A 146 15.93 -11.67 -3.24
CA PHE A 146 15.34 -12.75 -2.45
C PHE A 146 13.85 -12.48 -2.16
N ARG A 147 13.15 -13.54 -1.77
CA ARG A 147 11.76 -13.53 -1.33
C ARG A 147 11.70 -14.00 0.12
N VAL A 148 10.93 -13.32 0.95
CA VAL A 148 10.58 -13.78 2.29
C VAL A 148 9.14 -14.28 2.25
N GLU A 149 8.91 -15.49 2.76
CA GLU A 149 7.57 -16.02 3.01
C GLU A 149 7.25 -15.92 4.49
N PHE A 150 6.04 -15.48 4.80
CA PHE A 150 5.57 -15.26 6.17
C PHE A 150 4.39 -16.18 6.51
N HIS A 151 4.33 -16.57 7.78
CA HIS A 151 3.08 -17.01 8.41
C HIS A 151 2.19 -15.78 8.62
N ALA A 152 1.09 -15.66 7.88
CA ALA A 152 0.28 -14.44 7.83
C ALA A 152 -0.25 -14.00 9.22
N GLU A 153 -0.82 -14.92 9.98
CA GLU A 153 -1.35 -14.65 11.33
C GLU A 153 -0.23 -14.22 12.29
N LYS A 154 0.84 -15.02 12.39
CA LYS A 154 2.00 -14.70 13.25
C LYS A 154 2.63 -13.35 12.90
N LEU A 155 2.68 -13.01 11.61
CA LEU A 155 3.19 -11.71 11.18
C LEU A 155 2.33 -10.59 11.74
N ILE A 156 1.03 -10.62 11.49
CA ILE A 156 0.12 -9.54 11.89
C ILE A 156 0.02 -9.40 13.41
N GLU A 157 -0.05 -10.51 14.13
CA GLU A 157 -0.15 -10.51 15.59
C GLU A 157 1.11 -10.02 16.29
N SER A 158 2.27 -10.15 15.64
CA SER A 158 3.57 -9.79 16.25
C SER A 158 4.11 -8.43 15.83
N ILE A 159 3.44 -7.71 14.91
CA ILE A 159 3.83 -6.34 14.57
C ILE A 159 3.69 -5.46 15.82
N ASP A 160 4.71 -4.63 16.09
CA ASP A 160 4.82 -3.78 17.28
C ASP A 160 3.79 -2.64 17.42
N ARG A 161 2.78 -2.62 16.54
CA ARG A 161 1.73 -1.62 16.46
C ARG A 161 0.46 -2.22 15.87
N LYS A 162 -0.64 -1.52 16.08
CA LYS A 162 -1.91 -1.89 15.46
C LYS A 162 -1.82 -1.73 13.95
N VAL A 163 -2.27 -2.77 13.24
CA VAL A 163 -2.39 -2.77 11.79
C VAL A 163 -3.76 -3.29 11.36
N GLN A 164 -4.26 -2.77 10.25
CA GLN A 164 -5.45 -3.29 9.57
C GLN A 164 -5.02 -3.85 8.22
N ALA A 165 -5.44 -5.08 7.92
CA ALA A 165 -5.03 -5.78 6.71
C ALA A 165 -6.18 -5.84 5.70
N HIS A 166 -5.95 -5.36 4.48
CA HIS A 166 -6.96 -5.35 3.42
C HIS A 166 -6.41 -5.83 2.07
N PRO A 167 -7.17 -6.67 1.32
CA PRO A 167 -6.82 -6.98 -0.05
C PRO A 167 -7.06 -5.77 -0.97
N ILE A 168 -6.31 -5.72 -2.07
CA ILE A 168 -6.54 -4.76 -3.14
C ILE A 168 -7.73 -5.16 -4.02
N ASN A 169 -8.57 -4.18 -4.32
CA ASN A 169 -9.63 -4.21 -5.32
C ASN A 169 -9.04 -3.81 -6.68
N TYR A 170 -9.15 -4.70 -7.66
CA TYR A 170 -8.64 -4.44 -9.01
C TYR A 170 -9.76 -4.03 -9.95
N SER A 171 -9.57 -2.92 -10.68
CA SER A 171 -10.58 -2.34 -11.57
C SER A 171 -9.98 -1.82 -12.88
N HIS A 172 -10.78 -1.77 -13.95
CA HIS A 172 -10.40 -1.10 -15.20
C HIS A 172 -10.57 0.42 -15.14
N GLN A 173 -11.36 0.92 -14.19
CA GLN A 173 -11.67 2.33 -14.00
C GLN A 173 -11.29 2.79 -12.58
N PRO A 174 -10.95 4.07 -12.39
CA PRO A 174 -10.73 4.64 -11.07
C PRO A 174 -11.94 4.39 -10.13
N PRO A 175 -11.73 4.34 -8.81
CA PRO A 175 -12.85 4.29 -7.88
C PRO A 175 -13.63 5.60 -7.91
N THR A 176 -14.96 5.53 -7.87
CA THR A 176 -15.80 6.71 -7.64
C THR A 176 -15.91 6.99 -6.14
N ILE A 177 -15.54 8.20 -5.71
CA ILE A 177 -15.49 8.63 -4.31
C ILE A 177 -16.55 9.70 -4.05
N ASP A 178 -17.22 9.59 -2.91
CA ASP A 178 -18.08 10.67 -2.42
C ASP A 178 -17.20 11.76 -1.80
N ILE A 179 -17.07 12.88 -2.49
CA ILE A 179 -16.11 13.92 -2.12
C ILE A 179 -16.50 14.62 -0.82
N VAL A 180 -17.81 14.80 -0.57
CA VAL A 180 -18.29 15.49 0.63
C VAL A 180 -18.12 14.57 1.84
N LYS A 181 -18.44 13.28 1.69
CA LYS A 181 -18.19 12.28 2.72
C LYS A 181 -16.69 12.15 3.00
N LEU A 182 -15.84 12.07 1.97
CA LEU A 182 -14.39 12.04 2.13
C LEU A 182 -13.88 13.26 2.91
N LEU A 183 -14.33 14.47 2.58
CA LEU A 183 -13.92 15.69 3.29
C LEU A 183 -14.30 15.65 4.76
N HIS A 184 -15.56 15.31 5.05
CA HIS A 184 -16.06 15.21 6.41
C HIS A 184 -15.26 14.18 7.23
N GLU A 185 -14.96 13.05 6.61
CA GLU A 185 -14.20 11.93 7.18
C GLU A 185 -12.71 12.22 7.38
N GLN A 186 -12.09 12.99 6.49
CA GLN A 186 -10.64 13.25 6.52
C GLN A 186 -10.28 14.45 7.39
N LEU A 187 -11.22 15.38 7.59
CA LEU A 187 -11.02 16.58 8.40
C LEU A 187 -11.41 16.39 9.87
N THR A 188 -11.99 15.23 10.21
CA THR A 188 -12.19 14.82 11.60
C THR A 188 -10.88 14.22 12.15
N ILE A 189 -10.16 15.01 12.95
CA ILE A 189 -8.90 14.63 13.59
C ILE A 189 -9.13 13.36 14.44
N ASN A 190 -8.27 12.35 14.27
CA ASN A 190 -8.26 11.05 14.97
C ASN A 190 -9.28 9.98 14.51
N ALA A 191 -9.93 10.13 13.35
CA ALA A 191 -10.73 9.04 12.80
C ALA A 191 -9.85 7.95 12.12
N PRO A 192 -10.17 6.65 12.28
CA PRO A 192 -9.53 5.58 11.50
C PRO A 192 -9.69 5.83 10.00
N PRO A 193 -8.86 5.22 9.13
CA PRO A 193 -9.05 5.28 7.68
C PRO A 193 -10.51 5.00 7.33
N THR A 194 -11.17 5.98 6.74
CA THR A 194 -12.60 5.90 6.49
C THR A 194 -12.88 5.07 5.25
N GLU A 195 -14.13 4.66 5.07
CA GLU A 195 -14.55 3.82 3.94
C GLU A 195 -14.11 4.42 2.59
N GLN A 196 -14.29 5.74 2.40
CA GLN A 196 -13.91 6.42 1.16
C GLN A 196 -12.39 6.46 0.97
N TYR A 197 -11.63 6.70 2.03
CA TYR A 197 -10.18 6.74 1.97
C TYR A 197 -9.56 5.36 1.76
N LEU A 198 -10.11 4.34 2.41
CA LEU A 198 -9.75 2.94 2.14
C LEU A 198 -10.09 2.58 0.70
N LYS A 199 -11.27 2.95 0.18
CA LYS A 199 -11.62 2.71 -1.23
C LYS A 199 -10.60 3.33 -2.19
N LEU A 200 -10.18 4.56 -1.92
CA LEU A 200 -9.15 5.25 -2.70
C LEU A 200 -7.81 4.50 -2.68
N LEU A 201 -7.34 4.09 -1.50
CA LEU A 201 -6.06 3.43 -1.29
C LEU A 201 -6.09 1.91 -1.47
N MET A 202 -7.23 1.33 -1.80
CA MET A 202 -7.34 -0.12 -2.03
C MET A 202 -7.73 -0.42 -3.46
N THR A 203 -7.89 0.58 -4.34
CA THR A 203 -8.18 0.34 -5.75
C THR A 203 -6.94 0.53 -6.59
N LYS A 204 -6.56 -0.53 -7.34
CA LYS A 204 -5.51 -0.48 -8.36
C LYS A 204 -6.06 -0.85 -9.72
N HIS A 205 -5.37 -0.42 -10.77
CA HIS A 205 -5.70 -0.85 -12.12
C HIS A 205 -5.56 -2.38 -12.26
N ILE A 206 -6.45 -3.00 -13.05
CA ILE A 206 -6.51 -4.45 -13.25
C ILE A 206 -5.20 -5.07 -13.75
N SER A 207 -4.35 -4.28 -14.42
CA SER A 207 -3.03 -4.72 -14.86
C SER A 207 -2.15 -5.21 -13.71
N TRP A 208 -2.37 -4.70 -12.48
CA TRP A 208 -1.64 -5.12 -11.28
C TRP A 208 -2.26 -6.31 -10.56
N LYS A 209 -3.36 -6.90 -11.08
CA LYS A 209 -4.05 -8.04 -10.46
C LYS A 209 -3.13 -9.23 -10.20
N TYR A 210 -2.04 -9.34 -10.96
CA TYR A 210 -1.08 -10.41 -10.77
C TYR A 210 -0.36 -10.35 -9.41
N GLU A 211 -0.22 -9.16 -8.81
CA GLU A 211 0.44 -8.97 -7.51
C GLU A 211 -0.34 -9.64 -6.37
N SER A 212 -1.68 -9.76 -6.51
CA SER A 212 -2.56 -10.25 -5.44
C SER A 212 -2.24 -9.55 -4.11
N GLU A 213 -2.10 -8.22 -4.18
CA GLU A 213 -1.56 -7.37 -3.13
C GLU A 213 -2.50 -7.31 -1.93
N PHE A 214 -1.89 -7.29 -0.76
CA PHE A 214 -2.50 -7.03 0.54
C PHE A 214 -1.79 -5.82 1.16
N ARG A 215 -2.56 -4.84 1.62
CA ARG A 215 -2.06 -3.65 2.31
C ARG A 215 -2.29 -3.75 3.80
N LEU A 216 -1.23 -3.57 4.58
CA LEU A 216 -1.29 -3.36 6.02
C LEU A 216 -1.27 -1.86 6.28
N PHE A 217 -2.32 -1.34 6.89
CA PHE A 217 -2.47 0.06 7.27
C PHE A 217 -2.11 0.23 8.74
N SER A 218 -1.24 1.18 9.05
CA SER A 218 -0.89 1.55 10.41
C SER A 218 -1.11 3.04 10.65
N GLU A 219 -1.29 3.41 11.92
CA GLU A 219 -1.33 4.79 12.37
C GLU A 219 0.05 5.47 12.36
N LEU A 220 1.14 4.68 12.22
CA LEU A 220 2.54 5.11 12.19
C LEU A 220 3.25 4.63 10.90
N ASP A 221 4.00 5.52 10.25
CA ASP A 221 4.85 5.26 9.09
C ASP A 221 6.25 4.82 9.53
N GLY A 222 7.06 4.44 8.55
CA GLY A 222 8.43 3.99 8.77
C GLY A 222 8.53 2.56 9.28
N GLN A 223 9.55 2.29 10.09
CA GLN A 223 9.91 0.96 10.53
C GLN A 223 8.95 0.44 11.61
N ALA A 224 8.41 -0.76 11.41
CA ALA A 224 7.66 -1.52 12.42
C ALA A 224 8.27 -2.92 12.57
N THR A 225 8.66 -3.27 13.79
CA THR A 225 9.27 -4.58 14.09
C THR A 225 8.21 -5.67 14.18
N TYR A 226 8.61 -6.92 13.96
CA TYR A 226 7.76 -8.10 14.13
C TYR A 226 8.57 -9.28 14.66
N SER A 227 7.90 -10.34 15.13
CA SER A 227 8.61 -11.52 15.66
C SER A 227 9.35 -12.28 14.56
N PRO A 228 10.63 -12.66 14.75
CA PRO A 228 11.36 -13.51 13.79
C PRO A 228 10.62 -14.80 13.43
N SER A 229 9.81 -15.34 14.36
CA SER A 229 8.99 -16.55 14.13
C SER A 229 7.88 -16.38 13.09
N ALA A 230 7.62 -15.16 12.64
CA ALA A 230 6.70 -14.88 11.53
C ALA A 230 7.32 -15.24 10.19
N ILE A 231 8.66 -15.23 10.06
CA ILE A 231 9.35 -15.67 8.85
C ILE A 231 9.28 -17.18 8.77
N LYS A 232 8.71 -17.69 7.69
CA LYS A 232 8.64 -19.13 7.41
C LYS A 232 9.89 -19.60 6.67
N GLU A 233 10.27 -18.87 5.62
CA GLU A 233 11.47 -19.17 4.85
C GLU A 233 11.96 -17.96 4.06
N VAL A 234 13.24 -18.01 3.68
CA VAL A 234 13.83 -17.10 2.70
C VAL A 234 14.23 -17.87 1.46
N VAL A 235 13.84 -17.37 0.29
CA VAL A 235 14.21 -17.95 -1.00
C VAL A 235 15.09 -16.96 -1.74
N VAL A 236 16.31 -17.34 -2.09
CA VAL A 236 17.22 -16.52 -2.90
C VAL A 236 17.07 -16.85 -4.39
N GLY A 237 17.18 -15.85 -5.25
CA GLY A 237 17.11 -16.07 -6.70
C GLY A 237 18.36 -16.71 -7.28
N GLU A 238 18.20 -17.55 -8.31
CA GLU A 238 19.33 -18.20 -8.99
C GLU A 238 20.39 -17.23 -9.53
N LYS A 239 20.00 -16.03 -9.98
CA LYS A 239 20.92 -15.03 -10.52
C LYS A 239 21.63 -14.20 -9.44
N MET A 240 21.34 -14.43 -8.16
CA MET A 240 22.08 -13.81 -7.06
C MET A 240 23.56 -14.25 -7.15
N PRO A 241 24.55 -13.34 -6.96
CA PRO A 241 25.96 -13.72 -6.95
C PRO A 241 26.27 -14.78 -5.89
N GLU A 242 27.18 -15.72 -6.18
CA GLU A 242 27.50 -16.83 -5.27
C GLU A 242 27.99 -16.38 -3.89
N ASN A 243 28.78 -15.30 -3.84
CA ASN A 243 29.21 -14.73 -2.56
C ASN A 243 28.03 -14.18 -1.74
N SER A 244 27.04 -13.58 -2.41
CA SER A 244 25.80 -13.11 -1.79
C SER A 244 24.93 -14.27 -1.31
N LYS A 245 24.80 -15.35 -2.10
CA LYS A 245 24.10 -16.58 -1.66
C LYS A 245 24.74 -17.20 -0.41
N LYS A 246 26.08 -17.30 -0.39
CA LYS A 246 26.83 -17.78 0.79
C LYS A 246 26.60 -16.90 2.01
N LEU A 247 26.58 -15.58 1.82
CA LEU A 247 26.28 -14.63 2.89
C LEU A 247 24.84 -14.83 3.41
N MET A 248 23.85 -14.90 2.53
CA MET A 248 22.45 -15.20 2.90
C MET A 248 22.35 -16.50 3.69
N LYS A 249 23.00 -17.57 3.22
CA LYS A 249 23.00 -18.87 3.90
C LYS A 249 23.62 -18.80 5.30
N LYS A 250 24.70 -18.03 5.48
CA LYS A 250 25.30 -17.79 6.79
C LYS A 250 24.33 -17.05 7.72
N ILE A 251 23.79 -15.92 7.26
CA ILE A 251 22.90 -15.06 8.05
C ILE A 251 21.64 -15.81 8.49
N MET A 252 20.97 -16.52 7.55
CA MET A 252 19.73 -17.24 7.85
C MET A 252 19.97 -18.41 8.80
N ARG A 253 21.11 -19.11 8.68
CA ARG A 253 21.49 -20.17 9.61
C ARG A 253 21.69 -19.66 11.03
N GLU A 254 22.30 -18.48 11.21
CA GLU A 254 22.47 -17.84 12.53
C GLU A 254 21.11 -17.52 13.18
N GLN A 255 20.08 -17.28 12.37
CA GLN A 255 18.70 -17.04 12.82
C GLN A 255 17.83 -18.29 12.87
N SER A 256 18.39 -19.47 12.60
CA SER A 256 17.63 -20.74 12.47
C SER A 256 16.49 -20.68 11.45
N LEU A 257 16.64 -19.87 10.40
CA LEU A 257 15.66 -19.72 9.32
C LEU A 257 16.04 -20.57 8.10
N PRO A 258 15.07 -21.30 7.51
CA PRO A 258 15.31 -22.01 6.26
C PRO A 258 15.67 -21.06 5.13
N VAL A 259 16.66 -21.45 4.32
CA VAL A 259 17.01 -20.75 3.09
C VAL A 259 16.99 -21.72 1.90
N ARG A 260 16.29 -21.33 0.84
CA ARG A 260 16.14 -22.12 -0.40
C ARG A 260 16.51 -21.30 -1.62
N LEU A 261 16.61 -21.97 -2.77
CA LEU A 261 16.96 -21.38 -4.06
C LEU A 261 15.74 -21.42 -5.00
N ALA A 262 15.36 -20.28 -5.57
CA ALA A 262 14.46 -20.23 -6.72
C ALA A 262 15.27 -20.47 -8.00
N ARG A 263 15.24 -21.71 -8.49
CA ARG A 263 15.94 -22.18 -9.69
C ARG A 263 15.05 -22.02 -10.93
N ILE A 264 15.60 -21.52 -12.01
CA ILE A 264 14.95 -21.38 -13.32
C ILE A 264 14.75 -22.77 -13.92
N ASN A 265 13.49 -23.15 -14.13
CA ASN A 265 13.15 -24.26 -15.00
C ASN A 265 12.99 -23.74 -16.44
N LYS A 266 13.99 -24.02 -17.27
CA LYS A 266 14.03 -23.57 -18.68
C LYS A 266 13.02 -24.28 -19.59
N ARG A 267 12.37 -25.36 -19.14
CA ARG A 267 11.43 -26.13 -19.97
C ARG A 267 10.04 -25.49 -20.04
N ASN A 268 9.63 -24.79 -18.98
CA ASN A 268 8.28 -24.28 -18.83
C ASN A 268 8.20 -22.83 -18.31
N TYR A 269 9.33 -22.12 -18.22
CA TYR A 269 9.41 -20.73 -17.73
C TYR A 269 8.97 -20.57 -16.27
N GLU A 270 9.23 -21.58 -15.44
CA GLU A 270 8.85 -21.57 -14.02
C GLU A 270 10.06 -21.48 -13.09
N PHE A 271 9.79 -21.30 -11.80
CA PHE A 271 10.80 -21.41 -10.74
C PHE A 271 10.54 -22.66 -9.90
N GLU A 272 11.57 -23.49 -9.75
CA GLU A 272 11.60 -24.60 -8.82
C GLU A 272 12.25 -24.13 -7.51
N ILE A 273 11.60 -24.39 -6.38
CA ILE A 273 12.18 -24.08 -5.08
C ILE A 273 12.93 -25.31 -4.57
N VAL A 274 14.25 -25.22 -4.55
CA VAL A 274 15.17 -26.31 -4.18
C VAL A 274 16.05 -25.90 -3.01
N ASP A 275 16.74 -26.84 -2.38
CA ASP A 275 17.70 -26.51 -1.32
C ASP A 275 18.87 -25.67 -1.87
N LEU A 276 19.29 -24.67 -1.09
CA LEU A 276 20.43 -23.79 -1.39
C LEU A 276 21.76 -24.41 -0.97
#